data_AF-A0A1G3ZUN1-F1
#
_entry.id   AF-A0A1G3ZUN1-F1
#
_cell.length_a   1.000
_cell.length_b   1.000
_cell.length_c   1.000
_cell.angle_alpha   90.00
_cell.angle_beta   90.00
_cell.angle_gamma   90.00
#
_symmetry.space_group_name_H-M   'P 1'
#
loop_
_entity.id
_entity.type
_entity.pdbx_description
1 polymer ?
#
loop_
_entity_poly.entity_id
_entity_poly.type
_entity_poly.pdbx_seq_one_letter_code
_entity_poly.pdbx_strand_id
1 'polypeptide(L)'
;MRLEDAGFDTKAGPVAIAVESFVGWVNSHFPITLKVDELSGRDGKAALALVVERIKKAYAVKESVEVGGALGALERYVVINAIDHHWQEHLTEMEELRRSIGLRSYGQKDPLQEYKGEAYHYFEELMNNVRLQICTGLFRSTTNLQSFENMLAILSRSARMQGPESEPPVGTTARLRPPGSAPVAAVPSRLRTPAAVPVPGSSGPDGSSGEPEIQLPRVTIRRETPKVGRNDPCPCGSGKKYKHCHGR
;
A
#
# COMPACT_ATOMS: atom_id res chain seq x y z
N MET A 1 -6.50 -3.45 -2.15
CA MET A 1 -7.47 -4.15 -3.02
C MET A 1 -7.63 -5.57 -2.51
N ARG A 2 -8.84 -5.93 -2.07
CA ARG A 2 -9.17 -7.25 -1.53
C ARG A 2 -9.78 -8.12 -2.63
N LEU A 3 -9.70 -9.44 -2.49
CA LEU A 3 -10.40 -10.38 -3.38
C LEU A 3 -11.92 -10.20 -3.30
N GLU A 4 -12.41 -9.76 -2.15
CA GLU A 4 -13.81 -9.38 -1.90
C GLU A 4 -14.28 -8.27 -2.84
N ASP A 5 -13.42 -7.27 -3.11
CA ASP A 5 -13.70 -6.16 -4.03
C ASP A 5 -13.86 -6.67 -5.49
N ALA A 6 -13.27 -7.82 -5.81
CA ALA A 6 -13.39 -8.48 -7.10
C ALA A 6 -14.65 -9.36 -7.23
N GLY A 7 -15.46 -9.47 -6.17
CA GLY A 7 -16.75 -10.14 -6.17
C GLY A 7 -16.70 -11.63 -5.82
N PHE A 8 -15.53 -12.19 -5.51
CA PHE A 8 -15.36 -13.64 -5.24
C PHE A 8 -16.12 -14.17 -4.02
N ASP A 9 -16.37 -13.34 -3.01
CA ASP A 9 -17.13 -13.72 -1.79
C ASP A 9 -18.56 -13.14 -1.77
N THR A 10 -18.99 -12.50 -2.87
CA THR A 10 -20.32 -11.88 -2.96
C THR A 10 -21.33 -12.82 -3.62
N LYS A 11 -22.61 -12.73 -3.22
CA LYS A 11 -23.70 -13.49 -3.86
C LYS A 11 -23.85 -13.19 -5.36
N ALA A 12 -23.34 -12.04 -5.82
CA ALA A 12 -23.36 -11.63 -7.22
C ALA A 12 -22.30 -12.32 -8.09
N GLY A 13 -21.31 -13.00 -7.46
CA GLY A 13 -20.19 -13.64 -8.14
C GLY A 13 -19.12 -12.63 -8.62
N PRO A 14 -17.99 -13.13 -9.14
CA PRO A 14 -16.88 -12.29 -9.57
C PRO A 14 -17.26 -11.47 -10.81
N VAL A 15 -17.06 -10.16 -10.73
CA VAL A 15 -17.30 -9.23 -11.85
C VAL A 15 -16.05 -9.19 -12.72
N ALA A 16 -16.16 -9.49 -14.02
CA ALA A 16 -15.02 -9.61 -14.93
C ALA A 16 -14.06 -8.41 -14.86
N ILE A 17 -14.58 -7.19 -14.87
CA ILE A 17 -13.80 -5.94 -14.77
C ILE A 17 -13.02 -5.86 -13.44
N ALA A 18 -13.65 -6.29 -12.34
CA ALA A 18 -13.04 -6.23 -11.02
C ALA A 18 -11.94 -7.32 -10.87
N VAL A 19 -12.12 -8.49 -11.51
CA VAL A 19 -11.08 -9.52 -11.61
C VAL A 19 -9.91 -9.03 -12.45
N GLU A 20 -10.16 -8.38 -13.59
CA GLU A 20 -9.12 -7.79 -14.44
C GLU A 20 -8.31 -6.72 -13.69
N SER A 21 -9.01 -5.84 -12.97
CA SER A 21 -8.37 -4.81 -12.14
C SER A 21 -7.52 -5.45 -11.04
N PHE A 22 -8.01 -6.52 -10.40
CA PHE A 22 -7.25 -7.25 -9.37
C PHE A 22 -5.99 -7.89 -9.95
N VAL A 23 -6.10 -8.55 -11.11
CA VAL A 23 -4.94 -9.14 -11.81
C VAL A 23 -3.91 -8.07 -12.19
N GLY A 24 -4.36 -6.93 -12.71
CA GLY A 24 -3.50 -5.78 -13.02
C GLY A 24 -2.81 -5.21 -11.77
N TRP A 25 -3.52 -5.14 -10.65
CA TRP A 25 -2.95 -4.73 -9.37
C TRP A 25 -1.89 -5.74 -8.89
N VAL A 26 -2.17 -7.04 -8.91
CA VAL A 26 -1.22 -8.08 -8.49
C VAL A 26 0.06 -8.04 -9.34
N ASN A 27 -0.08 -7.98 -10.66
CA ASN A 27 1.07 -7.98 -11.58
C ASN A 27 1.91 -6.70 -11.51
N SER A 28 1.34 -5.57 -11.06
CA SER A 28 2.09 -4.32 -10.88
C SER A 28 2.85 -4.26 -9.54
N HIS A 29 2.33 -4.89 -8.49
CA HIS A 29 2.91 -4.85 -7.15
C HIS A 29 3.91 -5.99 -6.92
N PHE A 30 3.63 -7.16 -7.47
CA PHE A 30 4.43 -8.37 -7.31
C PHE A 30 5.05 -8.79 -8.65
N PRO A 31 6.31 -9.28 -8.68
CA PRO A 31 6.95 -9.77 -9.89
C PRO A 31 6.44 -11.18 -10.24
N ILE A 32 5.13 -11.32 -10.42
CA ILE A 32 4.45 -12.55 -10.83
C ILE A 32 3.63 -12.28 -12.09
N THR A 33 3.40 -13.34 -12.87
CA THR A 33 2.52 -13.31 -14.02
C THR A 33 1.25 -14.06 -13.66
N LEU A 34 0.17 -13.32 -13.43
CA LEU A 34 -1.17 -13.86 -13.20
C LEU A 34 -2.04 -13.51 -14.41
N LYS A 35 -2.77 -14.51 -14.94
CA LYS A 35 -3.75 -14.31 -16.02
C LYS A 35 -5.17 -14.40 -15.47
N VAL A 36 -6.12 -13.71 -16.09
CA VAL A 36 -7.54 -13.69 -15.69
C VAL A 36 -8.14 -15.10 -15.74
N ASP A 37 -7.77 -15.89 -16.75
CA ASP A 37 -8.24 -17.27 -16.96
C ASP A 37 -7.86 -18.22 -15.81
N GLU A 38 -6.82 -17.90 -15.04
CA GLU A 38 -6.37 -18.75 -13.94
C GLU A 38 -7.22 -18.56 -12.67
N LEU A 39 -7.90 -17.42 -12.58
CA LEU A 39 -8.79 -17.06 -11.48
C LEU A 39 -10.27 -17.33 -11.80
N SER A 40 -10.64 -17.45 -13.08
CA SER A 40 -12.01 -17.72 -13.49
C SER A 40 -12.47 -19.11 -13.01
N GLY A 41 -13.69 -19.18 -12.47
CA GLY A 41 -14.30 -20.43 -12.00
C GLY A 41 -13.77 -20.98 -10.67
N ARG A 42 -12.90 -20.26 -9.95
CA ARG A 42 -12.42 -20.64 -8.61
C ARG A 42 -13.19 -19.94 -7.50
N ASP A 43 -13.33 -20.62 -6.37
CA ASP A 43 -13.79 -20.02 -5.11
C ASP A 43 -12.78 -18.97 -4.61
N GLY A 44 -13.25 -17.94 -3.90
CA GLY A 44 -12.42 -16.83 -3.41
C GLY A 44 -11.23 -17.28 -2.57
N LYS A 45 -11.43 -18.27 -1.69
CA LYS A 45 -10.36 -18.86 -0.88
C LYS A 45 -9.33 -19.60 -1.72
N ALA A 46 -9.77 -20.34 -2.75
CA ALA A 46 -8.89 -21.08 -3.64
C ALA A 46 -8.07 -20.14 -4.53
N ALA A 47 -8.69 -19.05 -5.01
CA ALA A 47 -8.01 -17.99 -5.76
C ALA A 47 -6.94 -17.29 -4.90
N LEU A 48 -7.29 -16.92 -3.65
CA LEU A 48 -6.34 -16.33 -2.69
C LEU A 48 -5.15 -17.26 -2.43
N ALA A 49 -5.40 -18.55 -2.17
CA ALA A 49 -4.35 -19.52 -1.89
C ALA A 49 -3.35 -19.62 -3.06
N LEU A 50 -3.83 -19.66 -4.31
CA LEU A 50 -2.97 -19.69 -5.50
C LEU A 50 -2.09 -18.45 -5.59
N VAL A 51 -2.68 -17.26 -5.42
CA VAL A 51 -1.94 -15.99 -5.51
C VAL A 51 -0.86 -15.93 -4.44
N VAL A 52 -1.19 -16.27 -3.19
CA VAL A 52 -0.24 -16.28 -2.08
C VAL A 52 0.87 -17.31 -2.30
N GLU A 53 0.55 -18.49 -2.83
CA GLU A 53 1.55 -19.51 -3.14
C GLU A 53 2.55 -19.01 -4.20
N ARG A 54 2.08 -18.33 -5.24
CA ARG A 54 2.96 -17.74 -6.27
C ARG A 54 3.83 -16.62 -5.73
N ILE A 55 3.29 -15.75 -4.89
CA ILE A 55 4.06 -14.69 -4.23
C ILE A 55 5.15 -15.31 -3.35
N LYS A 56 4.84 -16.38 -2.59
CA LYS A 56 5.84 -17.11 -1.79
C LYS A 56 6.93 -17.73 -2.66
N LYS A 57 6.59 -18.32 -3.81
CA LYS A 57 7.57 -18.83 -4.77
C LYS A 57 8.49 -17.74 -5.31
N ALA A 58 7.93 -16.58 -5.66
CA ALA A 58 8.73 -15.42 -6.09
C ALA A 58 9.65 -14.93 -4.95
N TYR A 59 9.17 -14.96 -3.70
CA TYR A 59 9.97 -14.59 -2.54
C TYR A 59 11.14 -15.55 -2.30
N ALA A 60 10.91 -16.86 -2.42
CA ALA A 60 11.95 -17.88 -2.30
C ALA A 60 13.08 -17.69 -3.35
N VAL A 61 12.71 -17.25 -4.57
CA VAL A 61 13.71 -16.88 -5.60
C VAL A 61 14.54 -15.70 -5.13
N LYS A 62 13.92 -14.65 -4.57
CA LYS A 62 14.65 -13.50 -4.01
C LYS A 62 15.63 -13.95 -2.91
N GLU A 63 15.15 -14.78 -1.98
CA GLU A 63 15.97 -15.29 -0.87
C GLU A 63 17.21 -16.04 -1.36
N SER A 64 17.09 -16.81 -2.46
CA SER A 64 18.22 -17.56 -3.04
C SER A 64 19.32 -16.69 -3.66
N VAL A 65 19.00 -15.44 -4.04
CA VAL A 65 19.91 -14.51 -4.73
C VAL A 65 20.51 -13.48 -3.76
N GLU A 66 19.89 -13.28 -2.59
CA GLU A 66 20.28 -12.29 -1.60
C GLU A 66 21.23 -12.88 -0.53
N VAL A 67 22.00 -12.00 0.11
CA VAL A 67 22.87 -12.40 1.23
C VAL A 67 22.01 -12.53 2.49
N GLY A 68 21.85 -13.76 3.01
CA GLY A 68 20.92 -14.06 4.11
C GLY A 68 21.08 -13.20 5.38
N GLY A 69 22.30 -12.75 5.70
CA GLY A 69 22.53 -11.87 6.85
C GLY A 69 22.03 -10.43 6.67
N ALA A 70 21.97 -9.93 5.42
CA ALA A 70 21.54 -8.57 5.09
C ALA A 70 20.02 -8.50 4.79
N LEU A 71 19.43 -9.60 4.32
CA LEU A 71 18.01 -9.66 3.95
C LEU A 71 17.09 -9.29 5.13
N GLY A 72 17.30 -9.85 6.31
CA GLY A 72 16.47 -9.54 7.47
C GLY A 72 16.58 -8.08 7.95
N ALA A 73 17.74 -7.44 7.77
CA ALA A 73 17.90 -6.01 8.05
C ALA A 73 17.16 -5.15 7.01
N LEU A 74 17.23 -5.54 5.75
CA LEU A 74 16.53 -4.89 4.66
C LEU A 74 15.00 -4.98 4.82
N GLU A 75 14.46 -6.15 5.16
CA GLU A 75 13.03 -6.35 5.42
C GLU A 75 12.53 -5.43 6.53
N ARG A 76 13.25 -5.40 7.67
CA ARG A 76 12.91 -4.50 8.79
C ARG A 76 12.96 -3.04 8.37
N TYR A 77 13.97 -2.65 7.61
CA TYR A 77 14.10 -1.29 7.11
C TYR A 77 12.90 -0.92 6.22
N VAL A 78 12.49 -1.78 5.29
CA VAL A 78 11.33 -1.53 4.42
C VAL A 78 10.05 -1.35 5.24
N VAL A 79 9.82 -2.19 6.24
CA VAL A 79 8.62 -2.11 7.09
C VAL A 79 8.61 -0.84 7.94
N ILE A 80 9.71 -0.55 8.63
CA ILE A 80 9.80 0.62 9.52
C ILE A 80 9.70 1.90 8.70
N ASN A 81 10.46 2.02 7.61
CA ASN A 81 10.43 3.20 6.75
C ASN A 81 9.05 3.46 6.15
N ALA A 82 8.30 2.40 5.81
CA ALA A 82 6.93 2.55 5.30
C ALA A 82 5.96 3.06 6.37
N ILE A 83 6.07 2.57 7.61
CA ILE A 83 5.26 3.04 8.72
C ILE A 83 5.60 4.50 9.05
N ASP A 84 6.88 4.82 9.19
CA ASP A 84 7.33 6.15 9.58
C ASP A 84 6.89 7.22 8.56
N HIS A 85 7.06 6.93 7.26
CA HIS A 85 6.68 7.84 6.18
C HIS A 85 5.18 8.15 6.21
N HIS A 86 4.33 7.13 6.18
CA HIS A 86 2.88 7.35 6.15
C HIS A 86 2.31 7.83 7.50
N TRP A 87 2.96 7.50 8.62
CA TRP A 87 2.55 8.04 9.92
C TRP A 87 2.75 9.56 9.99
N GLN A 88 3.85 10.08 9.43
CA GLN A 88 4.08 11.53 9.35
C GLN A 88 3.03 12.23 8.49
N GLU A 89 2.67 11.64 7.35
CA GLU A 89 1.59 12.12 6.48
C GLU A 89 0.26 12.14 7.23
N HIS A 90 -0.08 11.03 7.90
CA HIS A 90 -1.30 10.91 8.70
C HIS A 90 -1.39 11.95 9.82
N LEU A 91 -0.29 12.27 10.52
CA LEU A 91 -0.29 13.32 11.53
C LEU A 91 -0.61 14.70 10.94
N THR A 92 -0.17 14.95 9.70
CA THR A 92 -0.46 16.19 8.97
C THR A 92 -1.95 16.23 8.57
N GLU A 93 -2.47 15.15 7.99
CA GLU A 93 -3.89 15.01 7.64
C GLU A 93 -4.80 15.19 8.86
N MET A 94 -4.41 14.63 10.02
CA MET A 94 -5.17 14.75 11.26
C MET A 94 -5.18 16.17 11.84
N GLU A 95 -4.11 16.93 11.65
CA GLU A 95 -4.05 18.34 12.02
C GLU A 95 -4.93 19.19 11.08
N GLU A 96 -4.94 18.90 9.78
CA GLU A 96 -5.84 19.54 8.82
C GLU A 96 -7.32 19.22 9.10
N LEU A 97 -7.63 17.96 9.40
CA LEU A 97 -8.97 17.52 9.79
C LEU A 97 -9.46 18.26 11.05
N ARG A 98 -8.57 18.43 12.05
CA ARG A 98 -8.91 19.18 13.27
C ARG A 98 -9.23 20.64 12.98
N ARG A 99 -8.55 21.27 12.00
CA ARG A 99 -8.83 22.66 11.60
C ARG A 99 -10.13 22.77 10.80
N SER A 100 -10.40 21.81 9.93
CA SER A 100 -11.57 21.83 9.05
C SER A 100 -12.87 21.42 9.75
N ILE A 101 -12.81 20.64 10.83
CA ILE A 101 -14.01 20.18 11.56
C ILE A 101 -14.84 21.32 12.14
N GLY A 102 -14.20 22.45 12.47
CA GLY A 102 -14.88 23.66 12.95
C GLY A 102 -15.84 24.27 11.92
N LEU A 103 -15.74 23.91 10.64
CA LEU A 103 -16.72 24.32 9.63
C LEU A 103 -17.97 23.43 9.65
N ARG A 104 -17.88 22.19 10.15
CA ARG A 104 -19.01 21.24 10.19
C ARG A 104 -20.02 21.57 11.29
N SER A 105 -19.60 22.25 12.35
CA SER A 105 -20.53 22.76 13.37
C SER A 105 -21.54 23.75 12.80
N TYR A 106 -21.25 24.44 11.69
CA TYR A 106 -22.24 25.31 11.04
C TYR A 106 -23.41 24.54 10.43
N GLY A 107 -23.22 23.26 10.09
CA GLY A 107 -24.29 22.36 9.63
C GLY A 107 -25.00 21.61 10.75
N GLN A 108 -24.78 22.01 12.02
CA GLN A 108 -25.25 21.36 13.26
C GLN A 108 -25.04 19.85 13.36
N LYS A 109 -24.06 19.32 12.63
CA LYS A 109 -23.53 17.99 12.89
C LYS A 109 -22.63 18.06 14.12
N ASP A 110 -22.63 17.01 14.95
CA ASP A 110 -21.70 16.95 16.08
C ASP A 110 -20.25 16.89 15.55
N PRO A 111 -19.42 17.92 15.78
CA PRO A 111 -18.04 17.96 15.28
C PRO A 111 -17.21 16.79 15.81
N LEU A 112 -17.49 16.30 17.02
CA LEU A 112 -16.72 15.22 17.62
C LEU A 112 -17.01 13.89 16.92
N GLN A 113 -18.26 13.63 16.55
CA GLN A 113 -18.65 12.41 15.85
C GLN A 113 -18.10 12.40 14.42
N GLU A 114 -18.22 13.53 13.72
CA GLU A 114 -17.67 13.71 12.37
C GLU A 114 -16.14 13.55 12.37
N TYR A 115 -15.44 14.16 13.34
CA TYR A 115 -14.00 13.97 13.49
C TYR A 115 -13.63 12.51 13.68
N LYS A 116 -14.33 11.77 14.55
CA LYS A 116 -14.06 10.34 14.78
C LYS A 116 -14.31 9.50 13.53
N GLY A 117 -15.38 9.79 12.80
CA GLY A 117 -15.72 9.09 11.55
C GLY A 117 -14.64 9.30 10.50
N GLU A 118 -14.27 10.54 10.22
CA GLU A 118 -13.26 10.86 9.20
C GLU A 118 -11.85 10.43 9.61
N ALA A 119 -11.48 10.62 10.88
CA ALA A 119 -10.21 10.15 11.40
C ALA A 119 -10.05 8.64 11.26
N TYR A 120 -11.14 7.88 11.45
CA TYR A 120 -11.11 6.44 11.25
C TYR A 120 -10.91 6.08 9.77
N HIS A 121 -11.56 6.78 8.84
CA HIS A 121 -11.34 6.59 7.41
C HIS A 121 -9.90 6.91 6.98
N TYR A 122 -9.32 8.01 7.46
CA TYR A 122 -7.91 8.35 7.22
C TYR A 122 -6.97 7.30 7.81
N PHE A 123 -7.30 6.73 8.97
CA PHE A 123 -6.52 5.63 9.54
C PHE A 123 -6.61 4.34 8.69
N GLU A 124 -7.79 4.00 8.15
CA GLU A 124 -7.92 2.86 7.24
C GLU A 124 -7.11 3.05 5.95
N GLU A 125 -7.11 4.27 5.41
CA GLU A 125 -6.32 4.66 4.25
C GLU A 125 -4.80 4.57 4.53
N LEU A 126 -4.34 5.15 5.65
CA LEU A 126 -2.97 5.00 6.16
C LEU A 126 -2.56 3.52 6.19
N MET A 127 -3.37 2.68 6.82
CA MET A 127 -3.04 1.26 6.96
C MET A 127 -3.02 0.53 5.61
N ASN A 128 -3.82 0.97 4.63
CA ASN A 128 -3.77 0.42 3.27
C ASN A 128 -2.52 0.87 2.52
N ASN A 129 -2.14 2.15 2.63
CA ASN A 129 -0.94 2.71 2.01
C ASN A 129 0.34 2.06 2.56
N VAL A 130 0.44 1.91 3.89
CA VAL A 130 1.55 1.18 4.53
C VAL A 130 1.68 -0.24 3.99
N ARG A 131 0.57 -1.01 3.94
CA ARG A 131 0.60 -2.37 3.39
C ARG A 131 1.04 -2.38 1.92
N LEU A 132 0.57 -1.42 1.13
CA LEU A 132 0.89 -1.32 -0.29
C LEU A 132 2.38 -1.02 -0.51
N GLN A 133 2.92 -0.06 0.24
CA GLN A 133 4.32 0.34 0.18
C GLN A 133 5.23 -0.82 0.63
N ILE A 134 4.84 -1.57 1.67
CA ILE A 134 5.58 -2.75 2.12
C ILE A 134 5.60 -3.82 1.02
N CYS A 135 4.43 -4.20 0.48
CA CYS A 135 4.35 -5.23 -0.57
C CYS A 135 5.18 -4.85 -1.81
N THR A 136 5.10 -3.60 -2.25
CA THR A 136 5.83 -3.07 -3.41
C THR A 136 7.33 -2.98 -3.13
N GLY A 137 7.69 -2.44 -1.97
CA GLY A 137 9.06 -2.20 -1.53
C GLY A 137 9.79 -3.50 -1.26
N LEU A 138 9.12 -4.54 -0.77
CA LEU A 138 9.75 -5.82 -0.46
C LEU A 138 10.35 -6.49 -1.69
N PHE A 139 9.70 -6.42 -2.86
CA PHE A 139 10.22 -7.03 -4.09
C PHE A 139 11.14 -6.10 -4.91
N ARG A 140 11.09 -4.79 -4.65
CA ARG A 140 11.93 -3.80 -5.35
C ARG A 140 13.17 -3.38 -4.58
N SER A 141 13.22 -3.67 -3.28
CA SER A 141 14.40 -3.46 -2.44
C SER A 141 15.36 -4.64 -2.57
N THR A 142 16.64 -4.32 -2.79
CA THR A 142 17.73 -5.29 -2.88
C THR A 142 18.93 -4.79 -2.12
N THR A 143 19.75 -5.74 -1.65
CA THR A 143 20.99 -5.38 -0.94
C THR A 143 22.11 -4.98 -1.91
N ASN A 144 22.03 -5.46 -3.16
CA ASN A 144 22.98 -5.16 -4.23
C ASN A 144 22.22 -5.03 -5.58
N LEU A 145 22.60 -4.04 -6.40
CA LEU A 145 22.07 -3.83 -7.75
C LEU A 145 22.24 -5.08 -8.64
N GLN A 146 23.35 -5.81 -8.50
CA GLN A 146 23.58 -7.04 -9.27
C GLN A 146 22.67 -8.19 -8.84
N SER A 147 22.34 -8.28 -7.54
CA SER A 147 21.35 -9.24 -7.02
C SER A 147 19.95 -8.93 -7.54
N PHE A 148 19.62 -7.64 -7.72
CA PHE A 148 18.37 -7.22 -8.33
C PHE A 148 18.24 -7.65 -9.80
N GLU A 149 19.25 -7.37 -10.62
CA GLU A 149 19.26 -7.76 -12.02
C GLU A 149 19.16 -9.28 -12.20
N ASN A 150 19.89 -10.04 -11.37
CA ASN A 150 19.82 -11.50 -11.37
C ASN A 150 18.42 -12.03 -10.99
N MET A 151 17.80 -11.46 -9.96
CA MET A 151 16.45 -11.83 -9.53
C MET A 151 15.41 -11.54 -10.62
N LEU A 152 15.44 -10.35 -11.23
CA LEU A 152 14.56 -10.00 -12.35
C LEU A 152 14.80 -10.90 -13.57
N ALA A 153 16.05 -11.27 -13.87
CA ALA A 153 16.37 -12.17 -14.96
C ALA A 153 15.79 -13.59 -14.74
N ILE A 154 15.81 -14.10 -13.51
CA ILE A 154 15.23 -15.42 -13.17
C ILE A 154 13.70 -15.36 -13.25
N LEU A 155 13.08 -14.34 -12.67
CA LEU A 155 11.62 -14.19 -12.65
C LEU A 155 11.06 -13.94 -14.06
N SER A 156 11.71 -13.09 -14.87
CA SER A 156 11.33 -12.84 -16.27
C SER A 156 11.55 -14.06 -17.17
N ARG A 157 12.53 -14.92 -16.88
CA ARG A 157 12.73 -16.18 -17.60
C ARG A 157 11.61 -17.17 -17.29
N SER A 158 11.14 -17.23 -16.05
CA SER A 158 9.95 -18.02 -15.69
C SER A 158 8.67 -17.51 -16.37
N ALA A 159 8.57 -16.20 -16.63
CA ALA A 159 7.42 -15.61 -17.34
C ALA A 159 7.38 -15.97 -18.85
N ARG A 160 8.52 -16.33 -19.46
CA ARG A 160 8.60 -16.70 -20.88
C ARG A 160 8.19 -18.14 -21.20
N MET A 161 8.03 -19.01 -20.20
CA MET A 161 7.69 -20.44 -20.41
C MET A 161 6.18 -20.75 -20.49
N GLN A 162 5.31 -19.75 -20.56
CA GLN A 162 3.86 -19.94 -20.73
C GLN A 162 3.32 -19.20 -21.97
N GLY A 163 3.92 -19.47 -23.13
CA GLY A 163 3.31 -19.24 -24.43
C GLY A 163 2.79 -20.57 -25.01
N PRO A 164 1.72 -20.58 -25.81
CA PRO A 164 1.26 -21.79 -26.46
C PRO A 164 2.37 -22.33 -27.37
N GLU A 165 2.83 -23.55 -27.11
CA GLU A 165 3.78 -24.25 -27.97
C GLU A 165 3.13 -24.62 -29.30
N SER A 166 3.40 -23.82 -30.33
CA SER A 166 3.35 -24.29 -31.72
C SER A 166 4.18 -23.36 -32.60
N GLU A 167 5.48 -23.65 -32.69
CA GLU A 167 6.20 -23.95 -33.94
C GLU A 167 7.74 -23.86 -33.76
N PRO A 168 8.52 -24.78 -34.36
CA PRO A 168 9.98 -24.76 -34.26
C PRO A 168 10.62 -23.67 -35.14
N PRO A 169 11.86 -23.22 -34.80
CA PRO A 169 12.50 -22.13 -35.52
C PRO A 169 13.09 -22.63 -36.85
N VAL A 170 12.50 -22.23 -37.97
CA VAL A 170 13.18 -22.30 -39.27
C VAL A 170 14.03 -21.05 -39.43
N GLY A 171 15.34 -21.25 -39.49
CA GLY A 171 16.29 -20.18 -39.77
C GLY A 171 16.02 -19.54 -41.14
N THR A 172 16.11 -18.22 -41.21
CA THR A 172 16.41 -17.51 -42.46
C THR A 172 17.26 -16.29 -42.13
N THR A 173 18.50 -16.36 -42.59
CA THR A 173 19.38 -15.23 -42.81
C THR A 173 18.78 -14.30 -43.85
N ALA A 174 18.56 -13.02 -43.54
CA ALA A 174 18.58 -11.97 -44.56
C ALA A 174 18.80 -10.60 -43.91
N ARG A 175 20.03 -10.14 -44.04
CA ARG A 175 20.42 -8.73 -44.02
C ARG A 175 19.53 -7.97 -45.01
N LEU A 176 19.04 -6.79 -44.65
CA LEU A 176 19.01 -5.60 -45.52
C LEU A 176 18.59 -4.36 -44.72
N ARG A 177 19.36 -3.30 -44.95
CA ARG A 177 19.28 -1.96 -44.35
C ARG A 177 18.52 -1.05 -45.30
N PRO A 178 17.65 -0.14 -44.83
CA PRO A 178 17.26 1.02 -45.62
C PRO A 178 18.10 2.26 -45.25
N PRO A 179 18.48 3.11 -46.22
CA PRO A 179 19.09 4.41 -45.99
C PRO A 179 18.03 5.53 -45.99
N GLY A 180 18.31 6.60 -45.25
CA GLY A 180 17.75 7.94 -45.53
C GLY A 180 16.89 8.53 -44.41
N SER A 181 17.51 9.31 -43.53
CA SER A 181 16.81 10.30 -42.70
C SER A 181 17.60 11.61 -42.73
N ALA A 182 17.07 12.60 -43.44
CA ALA A 182 17.41 14.01 -43.28
C ALA A 182 16.48 14.64 -42.22
N PRO A 183 16.89 15.74 -41.55
CA PRO A 183 16.25 16.19 -40.32
C PRO A 183 15.10 17.16 -40.59
N VAL A 184 14.06 17.13 -39.75
CA VAL A 184 13.02 18.17 -39.73
C VAL A 184 12.99 18.82 -38.34
N ALA A 185 12.88 20.14 -38.39
CA ALA A 185 13.15 21.12 -37.36
C ALA A 185 12.21 21.13 -36.16
N ALA A 186 12.73 21.69 -35.08
CA ALA A 186 12.07 21.98 -33.81
C ALA A 186 10.98 23.07 -33.92
N VAL A 187 9.91 22.93 -33.14
CA VAL A 187 8.93 23.98 -32.84
C VAL A 187 8.61 23.94 -31.33
N PRO A 188 8.57 25.09 -30.62
CA PRO A 188 8.54 25.12 -29.16
C PRO A 188 7.12 25.00 -28.57
N SER A 189 7.03 24.34 -27.41
CA SER A 189 5.84 24.31 -26.55
C SER A 189 5.68 25.61 -25.76
N ARG A 190 4.52 26.25 -25.88
CA ARG A 190 4.08 27.33 -24.98
C ARG A 190 3.26 26.74 -23.82
N LEU A 191 3.73 26.94 -22.59
CA LEU A 191 2.95 26.72 -21.37
C LEU A 191 1.87 27.80 -21.25
N ARG A 192 0.66 27.39 -20.84
CA ARG A 192 -0.42 28.30 -20.42
C ARG A 192 -0.97 27.79 -19.08
N THR A 193 -0.75 28.57 -18.03
CA THR A 193 -1.40 28.48 -16.72
C THR A 193 -2.86 28.93 -16.81
N PRO A 194 -3.76 28.39 -15.97
CA PRO A 194 -4.99 29.09 -15.60
C PRO A 194 -4.92 29.67 -14.19
N ALA A 195 -5.54 30.84 -14.08
CA ALA A 195 -5.64 31.69 -12.91
C ALA A 195 -6.79 31.31 -11.97
N ALA A 196 -6.70 31.82 -10.73
CA ALA A 196 -7.62 31.69 -9.62
C ALA A 196 -9.02 32.29 -9.88
N VAL A 197 -10.02 31.78 -9.16
CA VAL A 197 -11.40 32.29 -9.10
C VAL A 197 -11.81 32.43 -7.61
N PRO A 198 -12.58 33.46 -7.21
CA PRO A 198 -12.74 33.87 -5.81
C PRO A 198 -13.99 33.30 -5.11
N VAL A 199 -13.99 33.44 -3.78
CA VAL A 199 -15.00 33.01 -2.79
C VAL A 199 -16.11 34.07 -2.61
N PRO A 200 -17.36 33.66 -2.31
CA PRO A 200 -18.22 34.45 -1.41
C PRO A 200 -18.82 33.60 -0.28
N GLY A 201 -19.02 34.24 0.88
CA GLY A 201 -19.60 33.63 2.08
C GLY A 201 -21.10 33.90 2.29
N SER A 202 -21.70 33.20 3.27
CA SER A 202 -22.52 33.73 4.37
C SER A 202 -23.56 32.72 4.92
N SER A 203 -23.70 32.72 6.25
CA SER A 203 -24.91 32.53 7.08
C SER A 203 -25.58 31.14 7.23
N GLY A 204 -25.80 30.72 8.49
CA GLY A 204 -26.60 29.55 8.94
C GLY A 204 -28.13 29.74 8.79
N PRO A 205 -29.03 28.84 9.30
CA PRO A 205 -29.06 28.33 10.69
C PRO A 205 -29.63 26.88 10.92
N ASP A 206 -29.95 26.60 12.19
CA ASP A 206 -30.44 25.43 12.98
C ASP A 206 -31.44 24.39 12.39
N GLY A 207 -31.43 23.15 12.95
CA GLY A 207 -32.33 22.03 12.63
C GLY A 207 -31.78 20.59 12.81
N SER A 208 -31.83 20.07 14.04
CA SER A 208 -31.48 18.70 14.50
C SER A 208 -32.21 17.51 13.82
N SER A 209 -31.55 16.35 13.67
CA SER A 209 -32.17 15.01 13.89
C SER A 209 -31.20 13.81 13.80
N GLY A 210 -31.23 12.96 14.85
CA GLY A 210 -31.22 11.49 14.79
C GLY A 210 -29.95 10.74 14.37
N GLU A 211 -29.09 10.42 15.34
CA GLU A 211 -27.84 9.65 15.21
C GLU A 211 -28.04 8.13 15.06
N PRO A 212 -27.19 7.45 14.26
CA PRO A 212 -26.74 6.09 14.54
C PRO A 212 -25.30 6.09 15.11
N GLU A 213 -25.14 5.56 16.32
CA GLU A 213 -23.87 5.48 17.05
C GLU A 213 -22.94 4.42 16.43
N ILE A 214 -21.79 4.85 15.88
CA ILE A 214 -20.77 3.95 15.30
C ILE A 214 -19.85 3.45 16.43
N GLN A 215 -19.94 2.15 16.73
CA GLN A 215 -19.08 1.49 17.73
C GLN A 215 -17.74 1.05 17.11
N LEU A 216 -16.66 1.72 17.51
CA LEU A 216 -15.29 1.34 17.16
C LEU A 216 -14.85 0.08 17.93
N PRO A 217 -14.17 -0.89 17.28
CA PRO A 217 -13.68 -2.10 17.96
C PRO A 217 -12.58 -1.75 18.97
N ARG A 218 -12.86 -1.98 20.26
CA ARG A 218 -11.89 -1.80 21.35
C ARG A 218 -10.88 -2.95 21.37
N VAL A 219 -9.74 -2.77 20.71
CA VAL A 219 -8.59 -3.67 20.89
C VAL A 219 -7.92 -3.35 22.23
N THR A 220 -8.14 -4.19 23.24
CA THR A 220 -7.48 -4.05 24.54
C THR A 220 -6.05 -4.60 24.46
N ILE A 221 -5.08 -3.71 24.30
CA ILE A 221 -3.65 -4.06 24.37
C ILE A 221 -3.31 -4.48 25.81
N ARG A 222 -2.96 -5.75 26.01
CA ARG A 222 -2.38 -6.24 27.27
C ARG A 222 -0.90 -5.85 27.29
N ARG A 223 -0.50 -5.08 28.30
CA ARG A 223 0.91 -4.69 28.49
C ARG A 223 1.71 -5.89 28.98
N GLU A 224 2.80 -6.21 28.31
CA GLU A 224 3.71 -7.29 28.71
C GLU A 224 4.56 -6.93 29.94
N THR A 225 4.70 -5.63 30.24
CA THR A 225 5.44 -5.14 31.41
C THR A 225 4.50 -4.61 32.50
N PRO A 226 4.78 -4.91 33.78
CA PRO A 226 4.00 -4.40 34.90
C PRO A 226 4.12 -2.86 34.95
N LYS A 227 3.00 -2.20 35.22
CA LYS A 227 2.95 -0.74 35.35
C LYS A 227 3.72 -0.32 36.60
N VAL A 228 4.89 0.28 36.40
CA VAL A 228 5.73 0.81 37.49
C VAL A 228 4.97 1.90 38.25
N GLY A 229 4.73 1.65 39.53
CA GLY A 229 4.05 2.57 40.44
C GLY A 229 4.96 3.74 40.87
N ARG A 230 4.34 4.85 41.30
CA ARG A 230 5.05 6.09 41.68
C ARG A 230 6.12 5.87 42.78
N ASN A 231 5.95 4.86 43.62
CA ASN A 231 6.86 4.53 44.73
C ASN A 231 7.77 3.31 44.45
N ASP A 232 7.64 2.64 43.31
CA ASP A 232 8.42 1.45 42.97
C ASP A 232 9.89 1.78 42.65
N PRO A 233 10.81 0.81 42.76
CA PRO A 233 12.19 1.00 42.33
C PRO A 233 12.24 1.41 40.86
N CYS A 234 13.00 2.46 40.57
CA CYS A 234 13.08 2.99 39.21
C CYS A 234 13.78 1.97 38.28
N PRO A 235 13.22 1.66 37.10
CA PRO A 235 13.76 0.65 36.19
C PRO A 235 15.13 1.01 35.58
N CYS A 236 15.64 2.22 35.82
CA CYS A 236 16.98 2.65 35.43
C CYS A 236 18.11 2.09 36.33
N GLY A 237 17.79 1.27 37.34
CA GLY A 237 18.79 0.66 38.23
C GLY A 237 19.41 1.61 39.25
N SER A 238 18.89 2.84 39.39
CA SER A 238 19.46 3.87 40.29
C SER A 238 19.23 3.64 41.79
N GLY A 239 18.49 2.59 42.17
CA GLY A 239 18.10 2.31 43.56
C GLY A 239 17.11 3.30 44.18
N LYS A 240 16.70 4.36 43.45
CA LYS A 240 15.75 5.38 43.91
C LYS A 240 14.31 5.02 43.52
N LYS A 241 13.33 5.48 44.31
CA LYS A 241 11.89 5.37 43.97
C LYS A 241 11.59 6.14 42.67
N TYR A 242 10.69 5.63 41.84
CA TYR A 242 10.36 6.19 40.51
C TYR A 242 10.08 7.71 40.56
N LYS A 243 9.27 8.20 41.51
CA LYS A 243 8.98 9.64 41.71
C LYS A 243 10.20 10.54 41.97
N HIS A 244 11.31 9.98 42.45
CA HIS A 244 12.53 10.73 42.75
C HIS A 244 13.62 10.54 41.69
N CYS A 245 13.31 9.84 40.59
CA CYS A 245 14.23 9.60 39.48
C CYS A 245 13.60 10.04 38.15
N HIS A 246 12.75 9.19 37.54
CA HIS A 246 12.13 9.46 36.24
C HIS A 246 10.65 9.88 36.33
N GLY A 247 10.08 9.93 37.53
CA GLY A 247 8.69 10.31 37.79
C GLY A 247 8.52 11.75 38.26
N ARG A 248 9.35 12.68 37.76
CA ARG A 248 9.11 14.13 37.86
C ARG A 248 8.18 14.58 36.76
#